data_AF-A0A971MZ83-F1
#
_entry.id   AF-A0A971MZ83-F1
#
_cell.length_a   1.000
_cell.length_b   1.000
_cell.length_c   1.000
_cell.angle_alpha   90.00
_cell.angle_beta   90.00
_cell.angle_gamma   90.00
#
_symmetry.space_group_name_H-M   'P 1'
#
loop_
_entity.id
_entity.type
_entity.pdbx_description
1 polymer ?
#
loop_
_entity_poly.entity_id
_entity_poly.type
_entity_poly.pdbx_seq_one_letter_code
_entity_poly.pdbx_strand_id
1 'polypeptide(L)'
;MKKVLFIIFNKTEYLEDILALLVKHGVKGATILDSQGMGSSIVYNEITNIPLFGSLKTLLTDRHPYNKTIFTVVNSQEKLEKIVAGLKSLLRDDDKAEGTFMFTIPVDEIY
;
A
#
# COMPACT_ATOMS: atom_id res chain seq x y z
N MET A 1 -1.10 21.23 -8.15
CA MET A 1 -1.88 20.84 -6.95
C MET A 1 -1.09 19.81 -6.18
N LYS A 2 -0.95 19.97 -4.86
CA LYS A 2 -0.24 19.00 -4.01
C LYS A 2 -1.15 17.80 -3.77
N LYS A 3 -0.58 16.59 -3.70
CA LYS A 3 -1.33 15.36 -3.43
C LYS A 3 -0.59 14.52 -2.41
N VAL A 4 -1.29 13.84 -1.52
CA VAL A 4 -0.72 12.71 -0.79
C VAL A 4 -0.80 11.50 -1.71
N LEU A 5 0.31 10.80 -1.91
CA LEU A 5 0.35 9.47 -2.50
C LEU A 5 0.30 8.44 -1.37
N PHE A 6 -0.68 7.55 -1.43
CA PHE A 6 -0.76 6.34 -0.60
C PHE A 6 -0.27 5.14 -1.40
N ILE A 7 0.56 4.30 -0.77
CA ILE A 7 1.09 3.05 -1.31
C ILE A 7 0.80 1.96 -0.28
N ILE A 8 -0.01 0.98 -0.65
CA ILE A 8 -0.41 -0.13 0.23
C ILE A 8 0.10 -1.41 -0.41
N PHE A 9 0.81 -2.22 0.37
CA PHE A 9 1.40 -3.48 -0.09
C PHE A 9 1.51 -4.47 1.08
N ASN A 10 1.40 -5.77 0.79
CA ASN A 10 1.46 -6.84 1.80
C ASN A 10 2.84 -7.52 1.90
N LYS A 11 3.66 -7.39 0.86
CA LYS A 11 4.99 -7.98 0.77
C LYS A 11 6.04 -7.02 1.31
N THR A 12 6.38 -7.17 2.60
CA THR A 12 7.33 -6.29 3.28
C THR A 12 8.73 -6.27 2.67
N GLU A 13 9.09 -7.29 1.88
CA GLU A 13 10.33 -7.35 1.10
C GLU A 13 10.50 -6.15 0.14
N TYR A 14 9.41 -5.57 -0.35
CA TYR A 14 9.47 -4.38 -1.21
C TYR A 14 9.70 -3.07 -0.47
N LEU A 15 9.68 -3.06 0.86
CA LEU A 15 9.73 -1.82 1.63
C LEU A 15 10.97 -0.99 1.29
N GLU A 16 12.15 -1.61 1.28
CA GLU A 16 13.41 -0.91 1.01
C GLU A 16 13.47 -0.38 -0.42
N ASP A 17 13.04 -1.19 -1.40
CA ASP A 17 13.03 -0.78 -2.81
C ASP A 17 12.05 0.38 -3.07
N ILE A 18 10.88 0.34 -2.44
CA ILE A 18 9.89 1.42 -2.51
C ILE A 18 10.48 2.71 -1.92
N LEU A 19 11.10 2.63 -0.74
CA LEU A 19 11.72 3.80 -0.10
C LEU A 19 12.89 4.34 -0.93
N ALA A 20 13.76 3.48 -1.46
CA ALA A 20 14.87 3.87 -2.34
C ALA A 20 14.35 4.56 -3.61
N LEU A 21 13.26 4.06 -4.19
CA LEU A 21 12.61 4.67 -5.35
C LEU A 21 12.07 6.07 -5.03
N LEU A 22 11.43 6.25 -3.88
CA LEU A 22 10.95 7.56 -3.43
C LEU A 22 12.11 8.55 -3.25
N VAL A 23 13.19 8.13 -2.59
CA VAL A 23 14.41 8.93 -2.41
C VAL A 23 15.04 9.30 -3.75
N LYS A 24 15.15 8.36 -4.70
CA LYS A 24 15.66 8.59 -6.05
C LYS A 24 14.88 9.67 -6.80
N HIS A 25 13.57 9.77 -6.56
CA HIS A 25 12.72 10.81 -7.14
C HIS A 25 12.66 12.10 -6.29
N GLY A 26 13.53 12.22 -5.27
CA GLY A 26 13.65 13.40 -4.41
C GLY A 26 12.44 13.61 -3.50
N VAL A 27 11.79 12.55 -3.06
CA VAL A 27 10.86 12.59 -1.92
C VAL A 27 11.69 12.68 -0.65
N LYS A 28 11.42 13.69 0.18
CA LYS A 28 12.25 13.99 1.36
C LYS A 28 11.82 13.26 2.63
N GLY A 29 10.59 12.79 2.68
CA GLY A 29 10.04 12.10 3.83
C GLY A 29 8.75 11.39 3.46
N ALA A 30 8.49 10.29 4.14
CA ALA A 30 7.27 9.52 4.05
C ALA A 30 6.93 8.99 5.45
N THR A 31 5.66 8.76 5.72
CA THR A 31 5.22 8.07 6.94
C THR A 31 4.82 6.65 6.58
N ILE A 32 5.14 5.71 7.47
CA ILE A 32 4.91 4.28 7.28
C ILE A 32 4.03 3.81 8.44
N LEU A 33 2.97 3.07 8.13
CA LEU A 33 2.06 2.47 9.10
C LEU A 33 1.92 0.97 8.85
N ASP A 34 1.76 0.22 9.93
CA ASP A 34 1.21 -1.11 9.89
C ASP A 34 -0.31 -1.02 9.67
N SER A 35 -0.83 -1.74 8.69
CA SER A 35 -2.25 -1.73 8.33
C SER A 35 -2.76 -3.15 8.06
N GLN A 36 -4.07 -3.30 7.83
CA GLN A 36 -4.67 -4.58 7.45
C GLN A 36 -5.70 -4.36 6.34
N GLY A 37 -5.82 -5.34 5.45
CA GLY A 37 -6.91 -5.40 4.50
C GLY A 37 -8.18 -5.94 5.15
N MET A 38 -9.35 -5.49 4.69
CA MET A 38 -10.66 -5.90 5.22
C MET A 38 -10.82 -7.44 5.30
N GLY A 39 -10.42 -8.18 4.26
CA GLY A 39 -10.52 -9.63 4.24
C GLY A 39 -9.69 -10.31 5.33
N SER A 40 -8.46 -9.83 5.56
CA SER A 40 -7.63 -10.33 6.67
C SER A 40 -8.28 -9.98 8.01
N SER A 41 -8.72 -8.74 8.21
CA SER A 41 -9.33 -8.33 9.49
C SER A 41 -10.61 -9.09 9.83
N ILE A 42 -11.43 -9.48 8.85
CA ILE A 42 -12.63 -10.31 9.07
C ILE A 42 -12.25 -11.71 9.55
N VAL A 43 -11.22 -12.32 8.94
CA VAL A 43 -10.77 -13.69 9.22
C VAL A 43 -10.03 -13.79 10.55
N TYR A 44 -9.11 -12.85 10.81
CA TYR A 44 -8.25 -12.86 11.99
C TYR A 44 -8.94 -12.35 13.25
N ASN A 45 -9.89 -11.43 13.14
CA ASN A 45 -10.67 -10.96 14.29
C ASN A 45 -11.96 -11.77 14.53
N GLU A 46 -12.06 -12.95 13.90
CA GLU A 46 -13.18 -13.88 14.05
C GLU A 46 -14.56 -13.23 13.87
N ILE A 47 -14.72 -12.38 12.85
CA ILE A 47 -16.00 -11.78 12.52
C ILE A 47 -16.88 -12.86 11.86
N THR A 48 -17.50 -13.69 12.69
CA THR A 48 -18.29 -14.88 12.29
C THR A 48 -19.68 -14.55 11.77
N ASN A 49 -20.14 -13.30 11.93
CA ASN A 49 -21.48 -12.88 11.52
C ASN A 49 -21.65 -12.71 10.00
N ILE A 50 -20.58 -12.92 9.21
CA ILE A 50 -20.66 -12.86 7.75
C ILE A 50 -20.54 -14.30 7.20
N PRO A 51 -21.67 -14.94 6.79
CA PRO A 51 -21.72 -16.37 6.48
C PRO A 51 -20.71 -16.85 5.43
N LEU A 52 -20.41 -16.00 4.44
CA LEU A 52 -19.46 -16.30 3.37
C LEU A 52 -18.01 -16.42 3.87
N PHE A 53 -17.63 -15.72 4.94
CA PHE A 53 -16.24 -15.70 5.41
C PHE A 53 -15.92 -16.86 6.36
N GLY A 54 -16.92 -17.42 7.04
CA GLY A 54 -16.74 -18.62 7.86
C GLY A 54 -16.29 -19.83 7.02
N SER A 55 -16.88 -20.01 5.84
CA SER A 55 -16.51 -21.10 4.91
C SER A 55 -15.21 -20.85 4.15
N LEU A 56 -14.82 -19.58 3.97
CA LEU A 56 -13.55 -19.17 3.35
C LEU A 56 -12.40 -19.01 4.35
N LYS A 57 -12.64 -19.15 5.66
CA LYS A 57 -11.64 -18.89 6.73
C LYS A 57 -10.35 -19.65 6.44
N THR A 58 -10.42 -20.95 6.15
CA THR A 58 -9.27 -21.81 5.85
C THR A 58 -8.48 -21.38 4.60
N LEU A 59 -9.14 -20.84 3.57
CA LEU A 59 -8.47 -20.32 2.37
C LEU A 59 -7.81 -18.95 2.57
N LEU A 60 -8.27 -18.19 3.57
CA LEU A 60 -7.81 -16.82 3.84
C LEU A 60 -6.83 -16.73 5.03
N THR A 61 -6.72 -17.79 5.86
CA THR A 61 -5.85 -17.82 7.05
C THR A 61 -4.37 -17.90 6.68
N ASP A 62 -4.02 -18.51 5.54
CA ASP A 62 -2.61 -18.63 5.09
C ASP A 62 -2.01 -17.33 4.53
N ARG A 63 -2.80 -16.24 4.45
CA ARG A 63 -2.29 -14.93 4.01
C ARG A 63 -1.78 -14.15 5.22
N HIS A 64 -0.59 -13.57 5.10
CA HIS A 64 -0.04 -12.63 6.09
C HIS A 64 -1.07 -11.54 6.39
N PRO A 65 -1.42 -11.29 7.67
CA PRO A 65 -2.56 -10.43 7.98
C PRO A 65 -2.26 -8.94 7.77
N TYR A 66 -0.98 -8.58 7.78
CA TYR A 66 -0.55 -7.20 7.83
C TYR A 66 -0.08 -6.71 6.47
N ASN A 67 -0.57 -5.52 6.15
CA ASN A 67 -0.06 -4.69 5.08
C ASN A 67 0.89 -3.63 5.68
N LYS A 68 1.69 -3.02 4.82
CA LYS A 68 2.35 -1.74 5.06
C LYS A 68 1.66 -0.68 4.22
N THR A 69 1.43 0.47 4.84
CA THR A 69 0.95 1.66 4.17
C THR A 69 2.01 2.74 4.26
N ILE A 70 2.51 3.20 3.11
CA ILE A 70 3.38 4.36 3.02
C ILE A 70 2.55 5.52 2.48
N PHE A 71 2.69 6.69 3.09
CA PHE A 71 2.15 7.91 2.51
C PHE A 71 3.14 9.07 2.55
N THR A 72 3.13 9.85 1.47
CA THR A 72 3.99 11.02 1.29
C THR A 72 3.27 12.11 0.52
N VAL A 73 3.53 13.36 0.89
CA VAL A 73 3.08 14.51 0.10
C VAL A 73 4.00 14.69 -1.11
N VAL A 74 3.40 14.85 -2.29
CA VAL A 74 4.09 15.14 -3.55
C VAL A 74 3.53 16.44 -4.14
N ASN A 75 4.41 17.45 -4.31
CA ASN A 75 4.02 18.80 -4.73
C ASN A 75 4.08 19.02 -6.25
N SER A 76 4.44 17.99 -7.04
CA SER A 76 4.54 18.05 -8.50
C SER A 76 3.84 16.86 -9.13
N GLN A 77 2.95 17.14 -10.08
CA GLN A 77 2.22 16.10 -10.84
C GLN A 77 3.19 15.25 -11.67
N GLU A 78 4.17 15.86 -12.33
CA GLU A 78 5.20 15.16 -13.09
C GLU A 78 6.02 14.21 -12.21
N LYS A 79 6.42 14.67 -11.00
CA LYS A 79 7.14 13.83 -10.04
C LYS A 79 6.27 12.66 -9.57
N LEU A 80 5.00 12.92 -9.29
CA LEU A 80 4.03 11.90 -8.89
C LEU A 80 3.89 10.82 -9.97
N GLU A 81 3.75 11.20 -11.24
CA GLU A 81 3.65 10.28 -12.36
C GLU A 81 4.90 9.41 -12.52
N LYS A 82 6.09 10.01 -12.40
CA LYS A 82 7.37 9.28 -12.42
C LYS A 82 7.47 8.26 -11.28
N ILE A 83 7.08 8.66 -10.07
CA ILE A 83 7.04 7.76 -8.90
C ILE A 83 6.09 6.60 -9.15
N VAL A 84 4.84 6.88 -9.57
CA VAL A 84 3.83 5.84 -9.81
C VAL A 84 4.27 4.89 -10.92
N ALA A 85 4.87 5.39 -12.00
CA ALA A 85 5.41 4.55 -13.07
C ALA A 85 6.55 3.66 -12.57
N GLY A 86 7.47 4.21 -11.77
CA GLY A 86 8.55 3.46 -11.15
C GLY A 86 8.04 2.36 -10.22
N LEU A 87 7.07 2.67 -9.36
CA LEU A 87 6.44 1.69 -8.46
C LEU A 87 5.72 0.60 -9.25
N LYS A 88 4.97 0.95 -10.30
CA LYS A 88 4.34 -0.04 -11.19
C LYS A 88 5.35 -0.96 -11.86
N SER A 89 6.52 -0.45 -12.23
CA SER A 89 7.58 -1.27 -12.81
C SER A 89 8.21 -2.20 -11.76
N LEU A 90 8.52 -1.67 -10.58
CA LEU A 90 9.08 -2.43 -9.45
C LEU A 90 8.15 -3.60 -9.03
N LEU A 91 6.84 -3.36 -9.04
CA LEU A 91 5.83 -4.30 -8.58
C LEU A 91 5.30 -5.22 -9.70
N ARG A 92 5.66 -4.96 -10.97
CA ARG A 92 5.16 -5.74 -12.13
C ARG A 92 5.82 -7.10 -12.29
N ASP A 93 7.04 -7.25 -11.78
CA ASP A 93 7.83 -8.47 -11.95
C ASP A 93 7.40 -9.60 -11.03
N ASP A 94 6.35 -9.39 -10.23
CA ASP A 94 5.86 -10.37 -9.28
C ASP A 94 4.36 -10.57 -9.43
N ASP A 95 3.98 -11.69 -10.05
CA ASP A 95 2.61 -12.19 -10.11
C ASP A 95 1.95 -12.28 -8.72
N LYS A 96 2.73 -12.24 -7.63
CA LYS A 96 2.27 -12.24 -6.24
C LYS A 96 2.08 -10.86 -5.61
N ALA A 97 2.12 -9.76 -6.38
CA ALA A 97 1.72 -8.43 -5.89
C ALA A 97 0.20 -8.30 -5.62
N GLU A 98 -0.51 -9.42 -5.44
CA GLU A 98 -1.92 -9.45 -5.03
C GLU A 98 -2.14 -8.58 -3.79
N GLY A 99 -2.99 -7.56 -3.91
CA GLY A 99 -3.31 -6.66 -2.79
C GLY A 99 -2.43 -5.41 -2.71
N THR A 100 -1.51 -5.19 -3.65
CA THR A 100 -0.80 -3.91 -3.76
C THR A 100 -1.63 -2.90 -4.55
N PHE A 101 -1.85 -1.71 -3.99
CA PHE A 101 -2.53 -0.63 -4.70
C PHE A 101 -2.06 0.75 -4.23
N MET A 102 -2.30 1.75 -5.09
CA MET A 102 -1.90 3.13 -4.85
C MET A 102 -3.04 4.06 -5.21
N PHE A 103 -3.20 5.14 -4.44
CA PHE A 103 -4.15 6.20 -4.75
C PHE A 103 -3.65 7.54 -4.22
N THR A 104 -4.30 8.62 -4.65
CA THR A 104 -3.93 9.98 -4.22
C THR A 104 -5.11 10.74 -3.69
N ILE A 105 -4.88 11.60 -2.69
CA ILE A 105 -5.84 12.56 -2.16
C ILE A 105 -5.27 13.98 -2.36
N PRO A 106 -6.07 14.97 -2.82
CA PRO A 106 -5.62 16.36 -2.87
C PRO A 106 -5.27 16.89 -1.48
N VAL A 107 -4.23 17.72 -1.40
CA VAL A 107 -3.82 18.40 -0.16
C VAL A 107 -4.01 19.89 -0.35
N ASP A 108 -4.89 20.46 0.46
CA ASP A 108 -5.16 21.89 0.46
C ASP A 108 -4.06 22.63 1.24
N GLU A 109 -3.81 22.25 2.50
CA GLU A 109 -2.87 22.92 3.39
C GLU A 109 -1.92 21.95 4.11
N ILE A 110 -0.74 22.43 4.51
CA ILE A 110 0.29 21.71 5.28
C ILE A 110 0.91 22.68 6.29
N TYR A 111 1.08 22.25 7.54
CA TYR A 111 1.61 23.05 8.65
C TYR A 111 2.94 22.48 9.16
#